data_AF-M0ZK84-F1
#
_entry.id   AF-M0ZK84-F1
#
_cell.length_a   1.000
_cell.length_b   1.000
_cell.length_c   1.000
_cell.angle_alpha   90.00
_cell.angle_beta   90.00
_cell.angle_gamma   90.00
#
_symmetry.space_group_name_H-M   'P 1'
#
loop_
_entity.id
_entity.type
_entity.pdbx_description
1 polymer ?
#
loop_
_entity_poly.entity_id
_entity_poly.type
_entity_poly.pdbx_seq_one_letter_code
_entity_poly.pdbx_strand_id
1 'polypeptide(L)'
;MDEIIDHIKYLQFQMKDLSRSRLGGEPTSIPFVFLEGCGHYSLDEQQIEPLEDTMGKLLEVNPSMATQLLESKGLFVMPMALAEGLHHHE
;
A
#
# COMPACT_ATOMS: atom_id res chain seq x y z
N MET A 1 -5.19 -36.12 27.54
CA MET A 1 -3.93 -35.67 26.92
C MET A 1 -4.10 -35.57 25.41
N ASP A 2 -4.62 -36.61 24.77
CA ASP A 2 -4.86 -36.61 23.31
C ASP A 2 -5.88 -35.57 22.86
N GLU A 3 -6.96 -35.33 23.62
CA GLU A 3 -7.94 -34.28 23.30
C GLU A 3 -7.34 -32.87 23.26
N ILE A 4 -6.39 -32.58 24.15
CA ILE A 4 -5.70 -31.28 24.19
C ILE A 4 -4.78 -31.14 22.98
N ILE A 5 -4.08 -32.22 22.62
CA ILE A 5 -3.20 -32.27 21.45
C ILE A 5 -4.04 -32.06 20.17
N ASP A 6 -5.21 -32.69 20.08
CA ASP A 6 -6.10 -32.56 18.93
C ASP A 6 -6.74 -31.17 18.86
N HIS A 7 -7.04 -30.57 20.02
CA HIS A 7 -7.50 -29.18 20.08
C HIS A 7 -6.43 -28.19 19.60
N ILE A 8 -5.16 -28.39 20.01
CA ILE A 8 -4.04 -27.56 19.54
C ILE A 8 -3.86 -27.70 18.02
N LYS A 9 -3.90 -28.93 17.49
CA LYS A 9 -3.83 -29.17 16.04
C LYS A 9 -4.98 -28.49 15.29
N TYR A 10 -6.19 -28.55 15.86
CA TYR A 10 -7.37 -27.88 15.29
C TYR A 10 -7.18 -26.35 15.24
N LEU A 11 -6.72 -25.74 16.32
CA LEU A 11 -6.45 -24.30 16.36
C LEU A 11 -5.35 -23.88 15.36
N GLN A 12 -4.27 -24.67 15.28
CA GLN A 12 -3.20 -24.44 14.30
C GLN A 12 -3.69 -24.55 12.86
N PHE A 13 -4.60 -25.48 12.58
CA PHE A 13 -5.22 -25.62 11.26
C PHE A 13 -6.07 -24.41 10.91
N GLN A 14 -6.92 -23.94 11.83
CA GLN A 14 -7.76 -22.75 11.64
C GLN A 14 -6.93 -21.49 11.38
N MET A 15 -5.88 -21.28 12.18
CA MET A 15 -4.96 -20.14 11.98
C MET A 15 -4.26 -20.19 10.63
N LYS A 16 -3.84 -21.38 10.16
CA LYS A 16 -3.18 -21.54 8.86
C LYS A 16 -4.13 -21.25 7.70
N ASP A 17 -5.41 -21.60 7.82
CA ASP A 17 -6.40 -21.33 6.79
C ASP A 17 -6.74 -19.83 6.69
N LEU A 18 -6.88 -19.18 7.85
CA LEU A 18 -7.12 -17.73 7.93
C LEU A 18 -5.91 -16.89 7.49
N SER A 19 -4.69 -17.37 7.75
CA SER A 19 -3.46 -16.66 7.37
C SER A 19 -2.99 -16.95 5.95
N ARG A 20 -3.62 -17.91 5.25
CA ARG A 20 -3.37 -18.12 3.83
C ARG A 20 -3.84 -16.91 3.05
N SER A 21 -2.87 -16.19 2.49
CA SER A 21 -3.16 -15.10 1.55
C SER A 21 -4.03 -15.63 0.41
N ARG A 22 -5.11 -14.90 0.09
CA ARG A 22 -5.96 -15.17 -1.08
C ARG A 22 -5.27 -14.81 -2.40
N LEU A 23 -4.16 -14.07 -2.36
CA LEU A 23 -3.26 -13.99 -3.50
C LEU A 23 -2.51 -15.32 -3.59
N GLY A 24 -2.77 -16.10 -4.64
CA GLY A 24 -2.07 -17.36 -4.93
C GLY A 24 -0.60 -17.14 -5.29
N GLY A 25 0.20 -16.68 -4.33
CA GLY A 25 1.63 -16.45 -4.42
C GLY A 25 2.41 -17.37 -3.46
N GLU A 26 3.71 -17.49 -3.72
CA GLU A 26 4.67 -18.28 -2.94
C GLU A 26 4.65 -17.86 -1.45
N PRO A 27 4.56 -18.82 -0.49
CA PRO A 27 4.65 -18.48 0.93
C PRO A 27 5.98 -17.80 1.23
N THR A 28 5.92 -16.54 1.69
CA THR A 28 7.12 -15.78 2.03
C THR A 28 7.44 -15.89 3.52
N SER A 29 8.72 -16.11 3.83
CA SER A 29 9.28 -16.16 5.19
C SER A 29 9.51 -14.79 5.84
N ILE A 30 9.18 -13.71 5.14
CA ILE A 30 9.45 -12.32 5.51
C ILE A 30 8.14 -11.67 6.02
N PRO A 31 8.17 -10.94 7.16
CA PRO A 31 6.98 -10.27 7.68
C PRO A 31 6.44 -9.24 6.70
N PHE A 32 5.14 -9.28 6.47
CA PHE A 32 4.43 -8.24 5.75
C PHE A 32 4.29 -7.00 6.62
N VAL A 33 4.76 -5.84 6.13
CA VAL A 33 4.61 -4.56 6.84
C VAL A 33 3.43 -3.81 6.22
N PHE A 34 2.49 -3.40 7.09
CA PHE A 34 1.47 -2.42 6.72
C PHE A 34 2.07 -1.03 6.85
N LEU A 35 2.20 -0.32 5.73
CA LEU A 35 2.65 1.06 5.72
C LEU A 35 1.44 1.95 5.46
N GLU A 36 1.11 2.81 6.43
CA GLU A 36 0.02 3.77 6.31
C GLU A 36 0.23 4.64 5.05
N GLY A 37 -0.82 4.80 4.23
CA GLY A 37 -0.75 5.47 2.91
C GLY A 37 -0.47 4.53 1.73
N CYS A 38 0.22 3.40 1.96
CA CYS A 38 0.34 2.33 0.97
C CYS A 38 -0.83 1.36 1.15
N GLY A 39 -1.82 1.40 0.26
CA GLY A 39 -3.00 0.53 0.33
C GLY A 39 -2.75 -0.99 0.21
N HIS A 40 -1.50 -1.47 0.35
CA HIS A 40 -1.09 -2.87 0.26
C HIS A 40 0.01 -3.21 1.28
N TYR A 41 0.05 -4.48 1.67
CA TYR A 41 1.09 -5.04 2.53
C TYR A 41 2.36 -5.31 1.72
N SER A 42 3.49 -4.79 2.19
CA SER A 42 4.78 -4.89 1.49
C SER A 42 5.66 -5.96 2.12
N LEU A 43 6.37 -6.69 1.26
CA LEU A 43 7.20 -7.84 1.61
C LEU A 43 8.64 -7.45 2.02
N ASP A 44 9.04 -6.21 1.71
CA ASP A 44 10.38 -5.70 1.93
C ASP A 44 10.32 -4.17 2.14
N GLU A 45 10.82 -3.70 3.29
CA GLU A 45 10.87 -2.27 3.65
C GLU A 45 11.89 -1.49 2.82
N GLN A 46 12.80 -2.18 2.10
CA GLN A 46 13.99 -1.54 1.55
C GLN A 46 13.78 -0.71 0.27
N GLN A 47 12.60 -0.73 -0.36
CA GLN A 47 12.43 -0.12 -1.69
C GLN A 47 11.15 0.68 -1.95
N ILE A 48 10.29 0.91 -0.96
CA ILE A 48 9.07 1.67 -1.18
C ILE A 48 9.20 3.01 -0.47
N GLU A 49 9.90 3.93 -1.11
CA GLU A 49 9.66 5.34 -0.82
C GLU A 49 8.22 5.65 -1.22
N PRO A 50 7.38 6.17 -0.31
CA PRO A 50 6.01 6.53 -0.63
C PRO A 50 5.96 7.43 -1.86
N LEU A 51 4.99 7.21 -2.74
CA LEU A 51 4.87 8.00 -3.97
C LEU A 51 4.78 9.50 -3.64
N GLU A 52 4.11 9.84 -2.54
CA GLU A 52 4.00 11.21 -2.03
C GLU A 52 5.36 11.81 -1.70
N ASP A 53 6.23 11.05 -1.05
CA ASP A 53 7.57 11.51 -0.65
C ASP A 53 8.48 11.70 -1.86
N THR A 54 8.52 10.73 -2.76
CA THR A 54 9.30 10.85 -4.01
C THR A 54 8.79 12.01 -4.86
N MET A 55 7.47 12.17 -4.98
CA MET A 55 6.87 13.26 -5.75
C MET A 55 7.11 14.63 -5.07
N GLY A 56 7.05 14.69 -3.74
CA GLY A 56 7.36 15.88 -2.96
C GLY A 56 8.80 16.36 -3.19
N LYS A 57 9.77 15.44 -3.12
CA LYS A 57 11.17 15.73 -3.45
C LYS A 57 11.33 16.22 -4.88
N LEU A 58 10.66 15.60 -5.84
CA LEU A 58 10.72 16.01 -7.24
C LEU A 58 10.11 17.39 -7.45
N LEU A 59 9.00 17.70 -6.80
CA LEU A 59 8.35 19.03 -6.85
C LEU A 59 9.26 20.13 -6.27
N GLU A 60 10.00 19.83 -5.21
CA GLU A 60 10.94 20.77 -4.59
C GLU A 60 12.18 21.01 -5.47
N VAL A 61 12.76 19.96 -6.04
CA VAL A 61 13.97 20.05 -6.88
C VAL A 61 13.66 20.57 -8.29
N ASN A 62 12.58 20.08 -8.91
CA ASN A 62 12.20 20.44 -10.27
C ASN A 62 10.67 20.32 -10.51
N PRO A 63 9.91 21.39 -10.24
CA PRO A 63 8.46 21.37 -10.39
C PRO A 63 8.01 21.14 -11.83
N SER A 64 8.80 21.56 -12.83
CA SER A 64 8.46 21.37 -14.24
C SER A 64 8.52 19.89 -14.65
N MET A 65 9.49 19.15 -14.12
CA MET A 65 9.63 17.71 -14.38
C MET A 65 8.53 16.92 -13.67
N ALA A 66 8.20 17.28 -12.43
CA ALA A 66 7.06 16.69 -11.72
C ALA A 66 5.75 16.88 -12.51
N THR A 67 5.52 18.09 -13.02
CA THR A 67 4.32 18.40 -13.81
C THR A 67 4.27 17.58 -15.10
N GLN A 68 5.37 17.53 -15.87
CA GLN A 68 5.43 16.73 -17.10
C GLN A 68 5.22 15.23 -16.83
N LEU A 69 5.77 14.71 -15.74
CA LEU A 69 5.57 13.31 -15.34
C LEU A 69 4.09 13.04 -15.05
N LEU A 70 3.43 13.90 -14.28
CA LEU A 70 2.01 13.77 -13.97
C LEU A 70 1.16 13.89 -15.24
N GLU A 71 1.42 14.89 -16.09
CA GLU A 71 0.72 15.08 -17.36
C GLU A 71 0.86 13.87 -18.29
N SER A 72 2.04 13.25 -18.34
CA SER A 72 2.28 12.01 -19.11
C SER A 72 1.42 10.83 -18.62
N LYS A 73 0.90 10.91 -17.39
CA LYS A 73 -0.03 9.95 -16.78
C LYS A 73 -1.47 10.44 -16.74
N GLY A 74 -1.76 11.62 -17.31
CA GLY A 74 -3.10 12.24 -17.25
C GLY A 74 -3.46 12.76 -15.86
N LEU A 75 -2.47 13.04 -15.01
CA LEU A 75 -2.61 13.56 -13.66
C LEU A 75 -2.12 15.01 -13.60
N PHE A 76 -2.55 15.76 -12.59
CA PHE A 76 -2.04 17.08 -12.29
C PHE A 76 -2.20 17.38 -10.78
N VAL A 77 -1.41 18.30 -10.24
CA VAL A 77 -1.55 18.76 -8.84
C VAL A 77 -2.42 20.01 -8.81
N MET A 78 -3.41 20.04 -7.91
CA MET A 78 -4.23 21.21 -7.64
C MET A 78 -4.10 21.64 -6.17
N PRO A 79 -3.86 22.92 -5.88
CA PRO A 79 -4.00 23.44 -4.52
C PRO A 79 -5.41 23.20 -4.00
N MET A 80 -5.53 22.68 -2.77
CA MET A 80 -6.84 22.38 -2.16
C MET A 80 -7.76 23.60 -2.08
N ALA A 81 -7.19 24.81 -1.92
CA ALA A 81 -7.94 26.07 -1.94
C ALA A 81 -8.69 26.33 -3.26
N LEU A 82 -8.30 25.67 -4.36
CA LEU A 82 -8.98 25.76 -5.65
C LEU A 82 -9.92 24.59 -5.91
N ALA A 83 -9.89 23.54 -5.07
CA ALA A 83 -10.70 22.34 -5.24
C ALA A 83 -12.18 22.58 -4.91
N GLU A 84 -12.51 23.54 -4.03
CA GLU A 84 -13.88 23.90 -3.67
C GLU A 84 -14.73 24.34 -4.89
N GLY A 85 -14.10 24.91 -5.92
CA GLY A 85 -14.75 25.30 -7.16
C GLY A 85 -15.18 24.14 -8.06
N LEU A 86 -14.67 22.92 -7.82
CA LEU A 86 -14.97 21.74 -8.64
C LEU A 86 -16.30 21.08 -8.29
N HIS A 87 -16.85 21.33 -7.10
CA HIS A 87 -18.09 20.73 -6.61
C HIS A 87 -19.38 21.38 -7.17
N HIS A 88 -19.26 22.42 -7.99
CA HIS A 88 -20.40 23.24 -8.44
C HIS A 88 -20.85 22.96 -9.89
N HIS A 89 -20.59 21.77 -10.42
CA HIS A 89 -21.05 21.37 -11.75
C HIS A 89 -21.76 20.01 -11.69
N GLU A 90 -22.94 20.00 -11.07
CA GLU A 90 -23.99 19.01 -11.34
C GLU A 90 -25.23 19.73 -11.88
#